data_AF-A0A2A5EAD8-F1
#
_entry.id   AF-A0A2A5EAD8-F1
#
_cell.length_a   1.000
_cell.length_b   1.000
_cell.length_c   1.000
_cell.angle_alpha   90.00
_cell.angle_beta   90.00
_cell.angle_gamma   90.00
#
_symmetry.space_group_name_H-M   'P 1'
#
loop_
_entity.id
_entity.type
_entity.pdbx_description
1 polymer ?
#
loop_
_entity_poly.entity_id
_entity_poly.type
_entity_poly.pdbx_seq_one_letter_code
_entity_poly.pdbx_strand_id
1 'polypeptide(L)'
;MSLLNLFKKEKKKFPKMVVLYLSSELNKILIAPQYVDESWIRFEQEEIEILEFKCTDEFLGESIKRNFDKFAEKNMENKKRTSKDWPAYQASKLRSMKDFKRKYTIITIKGANEANIIMVFEADMKSKHEINLTSFISTHTQNQKLGFLTKKLHEIQLNRTIE
;
A
#
# COMPACT_ATOMS: atom_id res chain seq x y z
N MET A 1 6.12 8.84 43.16
CA MET A 1 5.75 8.18 41.90
C MET A 1 5.53 6.71 42.19
N SER A 2 4.34 6.17 41.88
CA SER A 2 4.01 4.78 42.19
C SER A 2 4.85 3.79 41.35
N LEU A 3 5.36 2.74 42.00
CA LEU A 3 6.03 1.57 41.38
C LEU A 3 5.18 0.90 40.27
N LEU A 4 3.87 1.15 40.23
CA LEU A 4 2.95 0.64 39.21
C LEU A 4 3.16 1.22 37.80
N ASN A 5 3.95 2.29 37.63
CA ASN A 5 4.25 2.85 36.31
C ASN A 5 5.48 2.22 35.62
N LEU A 6 6.24 1.35 36.29
CA LEU A 6 7.45 0.75 35.72
C LEU A 6 7.17 -0.39 34.72
N PHE A 7 5.94 -0.91 34.67
CA PHE A 7 5.56 -2.06 33.83
C PHE A 7 4.47 -1.75 32.80
N LYS A 8 4.27 -0.48 32.43
CA LYS A 8 3.52 -0.18 31.20
C LYS A 8 4.37 -0.58 30.01
N LYS A 9 4.19 -1.81 29.53
CA LYS A 9 4.74 -2.29 28.26
C LYS A 9 4.39 -1.24 27.21
N GLU A 10 5.40 -0.57 26.64
CA GLU A 10 5.16 0.40 25.58
C GLU A 10 4.39 -0.30 24.46
N LYS A 11 3.28 0.32 24.01
CA LYS A 11 2.55 -0.21 22.86
C LYS A 11 3.52 -0.24 21.69
N LYS A 12 3.69 -1.42 21.08
CA LYS A 12 4.45 -1.56 19.83
C LYS A 12 3.88 -0.55 18.82
N LYS A 13 4.74 0.24 18.23
CA LYS A 13 4.38 1.09 17.10
C LYS A 13 4.87 0.39 15.84
N PHE A 14 4.12 0.56 14.76
CA PHE A 14 4.44 -0.06 13.48
C PHE A 14 4.45 1.01 12.39
N PRO A 15 5.36 0.91 11.40
CA PRO A 15 5.24 1.71 10.18
C PRO A 15 3.91 1.39 9.50
N LYS A 16 3.13 2.44 9.20
CA LYS A 16 1.88 2.35 8.45
C LYS A 16 2.15 1.82 7.04
N MET A 17 1.15 1.20 6.43
CA MET A 17 1.27 0.67 5.08
C MET A 17 -0.07 0.68 4.35
N VAL A 18 -0.02 1.04 3.06
CA VAL A 18 -1.09 0.87 2.09
C VAL A 18 -0.49 0.25 0.82
N VAL A 19 -1.23 -0.63 0.17
CA VAL A 19 -0.82 -1.24 -1.10
C VAL A 19 -1.74 -0.74 -2.19
N LEU A 20 -1.14 -0.26 -3.28
CA LEU A 20 -1.85 0.17 -4.46
C LEU A 20 -1.73 -0.89 -5.55
N TYR A 21 -2.85 -1.23 -6.17
CA TYR A 21 -2.90 -2.04 -7.37
C TYR A 21 -3.40 -1.16 -8.51
N LEU A 22 -2.54 -0.93 -9.52
CA LEU A 22 -2.84 -0.02 -10.62
C LEU A 22 -2.96 -0.78 -11.95
N SER A 23 -4.06 -0.53 -12.66
CA SER A 23 -4.31 -1.04 -14.00
C SER A 23 -4.92 0.05 -14.90
N SER A 24 -4.10 0.59 -15.79
CA SER A 24 -4.55 1.50 -16.85
C SER A 24 -5.48 0.81 -17.85
N GLU A 25 -5.20 -0.46 -18.20
CA GLU A 25 -6.04 -1.31 -19.07
C GLU A 25 -7.48 -1.43 -18.54
N LEU A 26 -7.64 -1.65 -17.23
CA LEU A 26 -8.95 -1.82 -16.60
C LEU A 26 -9.55 -0.51 -16.09
N ASN A 27 -8.88 0.62 -16.31
CA ASN A 27 -9.20 1.93 -15.73
C ASN A 27 -9.47 1.86 -14.20
N LYS A 28 -8.64 1.13 -13.45
CA LYS A 28 -8.83 0.93 -12.00
C LYS A 28 -7.56 1.15 -11.20
N ILE A 29 -7.74 1.77 -10.03
CA ILE A 29 -6.79 1.81 -8.94
C ILE A 29 -7.48 1.21 -7.71
N LEU A 30 -6.91 0.15 -7.14
CA LEU A 30 -7.37 -0.43 -5.88
C LEU A 30 -6.40 0.01 -4.78
N ILE A 31 -6.93 0.66 -3.75
CA ILE A 31 -6.17 1.19 -2.62
C ILE A 31 -6.50 0.33 -1.40
N ALA A 32 -5.58 -0.55 -1.04
CA ALA A 32 -5.77 -1.55 0.00
C ALA A 32 -5.01 -1.15 1.28
N PRO A 33 -5.67 -0.49 2.26
CA PRO A 33 -5.06 -0.27 3.57
C PRO A 33 -4.70 -1.61 4.21
N GLN A 34 -3.69 -1.60 5.08
CA GLN A 34 -3.19 -2.81 5.72
C GLN A 34 -3.52 -2.82 7.22
N TYR A 35 -3.65 -4.02 7.75
CA TYR A 35 -3.45 -4.30 9.16
C TYR A 35 -2.04 -4.86 9.40
N VAL A 36 -1.62 -4.85 10.67
CA VAL A 36 -0.48 -5.63 11.18
C VAL A 36 -0.92 -6.40 12.41
N ASP A 37 -0.38 -7.60 12.62
CA ASP A 37 -0.55 -8.34 13.87
C ASP A 37 0.70 -8.23 14.78
N GLU A 38 0.60 -8.78 15.99
CA GLU A 38 1.70 -8.76 16.96
C GLU A 38 2.98 -9.49 16.48
N SER A 39 2.84 -10.36 15.47
CA SER A 39 3.92 -11.12 14.81
C SER A 39 4.50 -10.39 13.59
N TRP A 40 4.13 -9.11 13.39
CA TRP A 40 4.56 -8.27 12.26
C TRP A 40 4.06 -8.73 10.88
N ILE A 41 3.08 -9.63 10.84
CA ILE A 41 2.48 -10.08 9.60
C ILE A 41 1.47 -9.02 9.15
N ARG A 42 1.55 -8.65 7.86
CA ARG A 42 0.69 -7.62 7.26
C ARG A 42 -0.35 -8.26 6.35
N PHE A 43 -1.54 -7.67 6.33
CA PHE A 43 -2.65 -8.16 5.52
C PHE A 43 -3.63 -7.05 5.18
N GLU A 44 -4.27 -7.15 4.02
CA GLU A 44 -5.29 -6.21 3.58
C GLU A 44 -6.46 -6.14 4.55
N GLN A 45 -6.95 -4.92 4.80
CA GLN A 45 -8.22 -4.69 5.49
C GLN A 45 -9.39 -5.10 4.60
N GLU A 46 -10.52 -5.45 5.22
CA GLU A 46 -11.71 -5.92 4.49
C GLU A 46 -12.26 -4.86 3.53
N GLU A 47 -12.22 -3.58 3.92
CA GLU A 47 -12.62 -2.46 3.08
C GLU A 47 -11.42 -1.88 2.33
N ILE A 48 -11.55 -1.81 1.01
CA ILE A 48 -10.59 -1.12 0.13
C ILE A 48 -11.30 0.00 -0.62
N GLU A 49 -10.53 1.00 -1.04
CA GLU A 49 -11.04 2.05 -1.91
C GLU A 49 -10.76 1.72 -3.37
N ILE A 50 -11.73 1.97 -4.26
CA ILE A 50 -11.60 1.73 -5.71
C ILE A 50 -11.78 3.06 -6.41
N LEU A 51 -10.78 3.47 -7.18
CA LEU A 51 -10.82 4.66 -8.01
C LEU A 51 -10.73 4.31 -9.48
N GLU A 52 -11.18 5.23 -10.34
CA GLU A 52 -10.82 5.20 -11.75
C GLU A 52 -9.34 5.58 -11.93
N PHE A 53 -8.67 4.92 -12.88
CA PHE A 53 -7.25 5.19 -13.15
C PHE A 53 -7.01 6.62 -13.66
N LYS A 54 -7.98 7.18 -14.40
CA LYS A 54 -7.92 8.55 -14.94
C LYS A 54 -8.27 9.66 -13.95
N CYS A 55 -8.43 9.37 -12.66
CA CYS A 55 -8.68 10.39 -11.64
C CYS A 55 -7.55 11.44 -11.59
N THR A 56 -7.81 12.62 -11.03
CA THR A 56 -6.80 13.68 -10.91
C THR A 56 -5.70 13.30 -9.91
N ASP A 57 -4.52 13.89 -10.07
CA ASP A 57 -3.40 13.63 -9.14
C ASP A 57 -3.72 14.09 -7.71
N GLU A 58 -4.43 15.21 -7.58
CA GLU A 58 -4.88 15.73 -6.29
C GLU A 58 -5.78 14.71 -5.58
N PHE A 59 -6.80 14.19 -6.28
CA PHE A 59 -7.73 13.22 -5.72
C PHE A 59 -7.04 11.89 -5.38
N LEU A 60 -6.16 11.40 -6.25
CA LEU A 60 -5.38 10.19 -5.98
C LEU A 60 -4.51 10.36 -4.72
N GLY A 61 -3.80 11.49 -4.61
CA GLY A 61 -2.96 11.77 -3.44
C GLY A 61 -3.75 11.86 -2.15
N GLU A 62 -4.92 12.49 -2.17
CA GLU A 62 -5.82 12.56 -1.02
C GLU A 62 -6.28 11.17 -0.58
N SER A 63 -6.74 10.35 -1.53
CA SER A 63 -7.15 8.97 -1.27
C SER A 63 -6.01 8.11 -0.72
N ILE A 64 -4.78 8.27 -1.24
CA ILE A 64 -3.61 7.55 -0.71
C ILE A 64 -3.40 7.90 0.76
N LYS A 65 -3.36 9.19 1.12
CA LYS A 65 -3.14 9.61 2.52
C LYS A 65 -4.24 9.09 3.43
N ARG A 66 -5.50 9.28 3.03
CA ARG A 66 -6.66 8.83 3.80
C ARG A 66 -6.60 7.32 4.08
N ASN A 67 -6.24 6.50 3.08
CA ASN A 67 -6.12 5.05 3.29
C ASN A 67 -4.83 4.63 4.00
N PHE A 68 -3.73 5.38 3.83
CA PHE A 68 -2.52 5.18 4.62
C PHE A 68 -2.81 5.36 6.12
N ASP A 69 -3.64 6.35 6.47
CA ASP A 69 -4.05 6.62 7.85
C ASP A 69 -5.06 5.63 8.43
N LYS A 70 -5.73 4.82 7.59
CA LYS A 70 -6.57 3.70 8.06
C LYS A 70 -5.76 2.55 8.64
N PHE A 71 -4.44 2.52 8.44
CA PHE A 71 -3.58 1.46 8.98
C PHE A 71 -3.83 1.23 10.47
N ALA A 72 -3.97 -0.04 10.85
CA ALA A 72 -4.30 -0.42 12.22
C ALA A 72 -3.66 -1.75 12.64
N GLU A 73 -3.58 -1.99 13.94
CA GLU A 73 -3.23 -3.29 14.49
C GLU A 73 -4.50 -4.15 14.60
N LYS A 74 -4.43 -5.42 14.20
CA LYS A 74 -5.52 -6.38 14.34
C LYS A 74 -4.94 -7.77 14.53
N ASN A 75 -5.17 -8.38 15.69
CA ASN A 75 -4.76 -9.75 15.92
C ASN A 75 -5.62 -10.70 15.10
N MET A 76 -4.94 -11.51 14.29
CA MET A 76 -5.54 -12.45 13.34
C MET A 76 -5.31 -13.90 13.73
N GLU A 77 -5.30 -14.19 15.04
CA GLU A 77 -5.05 -15.54 15.55
C GLU A 77 -5.82 -16.60 14.73
N ASN A 78 -5.06 -17.55 14.19
CA ASN A 78 -5.54 -18.79 13.57
C ASN A 78 -6.31 -18.70 12.24
N LYS A 79 -6.38 -17.55 11.55
CA LYS A 79 -6.93 -17.53 10.17
C LYS A 79 -5.86 -17.86 9.13
N LYS A 80 -5.92 -19.07 8.58
CA LYS A 80 -5.23 -19.43 7.31
C LYS A 80 -5.82 -18.61 6.17
N ARG A 81 -5.33 -17.39 5.95
CA ARG A 81 -5.70 -16.60 4.77
C ARG A 81 -5.04 -17.18 3.53
N THR A 82 -5.87 -17.43 2.52
CA THR A 82 -5.39 -17.76 1.17
C THR A 82 -5.37 -16.50 0.33
N SER A 83 -4.66 -16.54 -0.81
CA SER A 83 -4.67 -15.43 -1.76
C SER A 83 -6.06 -15.14 -2.37
N LYS A 84 -7.01 -16.07 -2.25
CA LYS A 84 -8.43 -15.85 -2.63
C LYS A 84 -9.18 -14.94 -1.68
N ASP A 85 -8.66 -14.76 -0.46
CA ASP A 85 -9.25 -13.93 0.58
C ASP A 85 -8.73 -12.49 0.54
N TRP A 86 -7.92 -12.13 -0.46
CA TRP A 86 -7.40 -10.78 -0.64
C TRP A 86 -8.52 -9.85 -1.14
N PRO A 87 -8.96 -8.86 -0.36
CA PRO A 87 -10.00 -7.92 -0.76
C PRO A 87 -9.72 -7.22 -2.09
N ALA A 88 -8.47 -6.85 -2.39
CA ALA A 88 -8.09 -6.29 -3.69
C ALA A 88 -8.33 -7.26 -4.85
N TYR A 89 -7.99 -8.55 -4.66
CA TYR A 89 -8.26 -9.56 -5.67
C TYR A 89 -9.76 -9.73 -5.91
N GLN A 90 -10.56 -9.81 -4.84
CA GLN A 90 -12.02 -9.94 -4.93
C GLN A 90 -12.65 -8.73 -5.65
N ALA A 91 -12.23 -7.52 -5.28
CA ALA A 91 -12.67 -6.27 -5.89
C ALA A 91 -12.29 -6.14 -7.38
N SER A 92 -11.20 -6.79 -7.80
CA SER A 92 -10.78 -6.80 -9.21
C SER A 92 -11.77 -7.50 -10.13
N LYS A 93 -12.56 -8.46 -9.60
CA LYS A 93 -13.47 -9.35 -10.33
C LYS A 93 -12.78 -10.22 -11.40
N LEU A 94 -11.46 -10.38 -11.32
CA LEU A 94 -10.71 -11.27 -12.23
C LEU A 94 -10.87 -12.74 -11.81
N ARG A 95 -10.87 -13.64 -12.81
CA ARG A 95 -11.15 -15.06 -12.60
C ARG A 95 -10.02 -15.82 -11.91
N SER A 96 -8.78 -15.33 -12.04
CA SER A 96 -7.61 -15.97 -11.46
C SER A 96 -6.62 -14.97 -10.87
N MET A 97 -5.93 -15.38 -9.81
CA MET A 97 -4.83 -14.63 -9.22
C MET A 97 -3.69 -14.38 -10.23
N LYS A 98 -3.50 -15.31 -11.18
CA LYS A 98 -2.55 -15.14 -12.28
C LYS A 98 -2.93 -13.96 -13.17
N ASP A 99 -4.22 -13.81 -13.51
CA ASP A 99 -4.69 -12.66 -14.28
C ASP A 99 -4.58 -11.37 -13.48
N PHE A 100 -4.88 -11.40 -12.19
CA PHE A 100 -4.72 -10.25 -11.30
C PHE A 100 -3.28 -9.74 -11.27
N LYS A 101 -2.32 -10.63 -11.00
CA LYS A 101 -0.89 -10.29 -11.00
C LYS A 101 -0.36 -9.88 -12.37
N ARG A 102 -1.00 -10.27 -13.46
CA ARG A 102 -0.64 -9.82 -14.82
C ARG A 102 -1.17 -8.43 -15.11
N LYS A 103 -2.45 -8.17 -14.80
CA LYS A 103 -3.16 -6.94 -15.18
C LYS A 103 -2.93 -5.75 -14.25
N TYR A 104 -2.49 -6.01 -13.02
CA TYR A 104 -2.14 -4.98 -12.06
C TYR A 104 -0.63 -4.92 -11.82
N THR A 105 -0.13 -3.70 -11.79
CA THR A 105 1.16 -3.35 -11.16
C THR A 105 0.92 -3.05 -9.68
N ILE A 106 1.95 -3.21 -8.86
CA ILE A 106 1.86 -3.03 -7.42
C ILE A 106 2.81 -1.93 -7.00
N ILE A 107 2.30 -0.99 -6.21
CA ILE A 107 3.12 -0.02 -5.49
C ILE A 107 2.78 -0.16 -4.00
N THR A 108 3.77 -0.51 -3.21
CA THR A 108 3.68 -0.50 -1.75
C THR A 108 4.06 0.89 -1.25
N ILE A 109 3.24 1.47 -0.38
CA ILE A 109 3.55 2.73 0.30
C ILE A 109 3.59 2.44 1.79
N LYS A 110 4.75 2.64 2.42
CA LYS A 110 4.95 2.38 3.84
C LYS A 110 5.65 3.54 4.54
N GLY A 111 5.47 3.67 5.85
CA GLY A 111 6.32 4.55 6.65
C GLY A 111 7.76 4.06 6.61
N ALA A 112 8.73 4.99 6.55
CA ALA A 112 10.14 4.66 6.69
C ALA A 112 10.48 4.09 8.08
N ASN A 113 9.71 4.50 9.09
CA ASN A 113 9.75 4.02 10.47
C ASN A 113 8.40 4.27 11.16
N GLU A 114 8.32 3.98 12.46
CA GLU A 114 7.13 4.12 13.30
C GLU A 114 6.65 5.57 13.46
N ALA A 115 7.53 6.56 13.22
CA ALA A 115 7.14 7.96 13.23
C ALA A 115 6.31 8.34 12.00
N ASN A 116 6.40 7.57 10.90
CA ASN A 116 5.62 7.77 9.68
C ASN A 116 5.71 9.22 9.13
N ILE A 117 6.87 9.86 9.26
CA ILE A 117 7.12 11.22 8.72
C ILE A 117 7.52 11.17 7.25
N ILE A 118 8.12 10.05 6.82
CA ILE A 118 8.51 9.78 5.44
C ILE A 118 7.72 8.57 4.95
N MET A 119 7.10 8.70 3.78
CA MET A 119 6.58 7.58 3.00
C MET A 119 7.66 7.06 2.06
N VAL A 120 7.78 5.74 2.03
CA VAL A 120 8.60 4.97 1.10
C VAL A 120 7.65 4.32 0.09
N PHE A 121 7.84 4.66 -1.18
CA PHE A 121 7.17 4.06 -2.31
C PHE A 121 8.05 2.97 -2.88
N GLU A 122 7.56 1.74 -2.92
CA GLU A 122 8.27 0.58 -3.47
C GLU A 122 7.45 0.03 -4.64
N ALA A 123 7.98 0.20 -5.85
CA ALA A 123 7.38 -0.26 -7.09
C ALA A 123 8.15 -1.49 -7.61
N ASP A 124 7.47 -2.64 -7.65
CA ASP A 124 8.01 -3.88 -8.19
C ASP A 124 8.06 -3.78 -9.73
N MET A 125 9.27 -3.77 -10.29
CA MET A 125 9.47 -3.64 -11.73
C MET A 125 9.27 -4.96 -12.49
N LYS A 126 9.07 -6.08 -11.78
CA LYS A 126 9.07 -7.45 -12.32
C LYS A 126 10.28 -7.69 -13.24
N SER A 127 11.41 -7.07 -12.90
CA SER A 127 12.61 -7.11 -13.72
C SER A 127 13.31 -8.47 -13.55
N LYS A 128 13.93 -8.98 -14.63
CA LYS A 128 14.72 -10.22 -14.56
C LYS A 128 15.97 -10.09 -13.67
N HIS A 129 16.35 -8.85 -13.35
CA HIS A 129 17.53 -8.52 -12.57
C HIS A 129 17.18 -8.11 -11.14
N GLU A 130 15.93 -8.31 -10.71
CA GLU A 130 15.47 -8.02 -9.33
C GLU A 130 15.64 -6.55 -8.91
N ILE A 131 15.75 -5.64 -9.88
CA ILE A 131 15.77 -4.19 -9.66
C ILE A 131 14.37 -3.73 -9.27
N ASN A 132 14.27 -3.02 -8.14
CA ASN A 132 13.06 -2.36 -7.67
C ASN A 132 13.23 -0.85 -7.70
N LEU A 133 12.16 -0.13 -8.03
CA LEU A 133 12.16 1.32 -8.01
C LEU A 133 11.64 1.79 -6.66
N THR A 134 12.42 2.63 -5.98
CA THR A 134 12.06 3.18 -4.67
C THR A 134 12.09 4.70 -4.70
N SER A 135 11.10 5.34 -4.08
CA SER A 135 11.06 6.79 -3.88
C SER A 135 10.68 7.13 -2.45
N PHE A 136 11.15 8.28 -1.96
CA PHE A 136 10.93 8.76 -0.60
C PHE A 136 10.30 10.14 -0.65
N ILE A 137 9.24 10.35 0.13
CA ILE A 137 8.55 11.63 0.17
C ILE A 137 8.00 11.91 1.57
N SER A 138 8.00 13.18 1.99
CA SER A 138 7.39 13.58 3.26
C SER A 138 5.89 13.27 3.27
N THR A 139 5.36 12.80 4.40
CA THR A 139 3.90 12.64 4.59
C THR A 139 3.13 13.96 4.48
N HIS A 140 3.83 15.09 4.68
CA HIS A 140 3.27 16.43 4.58
C HIS A 140 3.31 17.01 3.16
N THR A 141 3.75 16.24 2.16
CA THR A 141 3.74 16.68 0.75
C THR A 141 2.33 17.02 0.29
N GLN A 142 2.19 17.90 -0.71
CA GLN A 142 0.90 18.16 -1.37
C GLN A 142 0.34 16.90 -2.05
N ASN A 143 -0.98 16.74 -2.06
CA ASN A 143 -1.63 15.56 -2.62
C ASN A 143 -1.34 15.44 -4.13
N GLN A 144 -1.41 16.54 -4.89
CA GLN A 144 -1.04 16.58 -6.29
C GLN A 144 0.33 15.93 -6.58
N LYS A 145 1.36 16.26 -5.78
CA LYS A 145 2.70 15.67 -5.94
C LYS A 145 2.71 14.17 -5.64
N LEU A 146 1.90 13.72 -4.69
CA LEU A 146 1.79 12.31 -4.31
C LEU A 146 1.12 11.49 -5.42
N GLY A 147 0.02 12.00 -5.97
CA GLY A 147 -0.67 11.38 -7.10
C GLY A 147 0.19 11.34 -8.35
N PHE A 148 0.87 12.44 -8.67
CA PHE A 148 1.84 12.52 -9.77
C PHE A 148 2.93 11.45 -9.63
N LEU A 149 3.59 11.37 -8.47
CA LEU A 149 4.65 10.39 -8.22
C LEU A 149 4.14 8.96 -8.40
N THR A 150 2.96 8.66 -7.88
CA THR A 150 2.32 7.34 -7.99
C THR A 150 2.14 6.93 -9.45
N LYS A 151 1.59 7.84 -10.27
CA LYS A 151 1.40 7.59 -11.70
C LYS A 151 2.73 7.49 -12.45
N LYS A 152 3.73 8.29 -12.08
CA LYS A 152 5.05 8.22 -12.71
C LYS A 152 5.75 6.88 -12.45
N LEU A 153 5.68 6.39 -11.21
CA LEU A 153 6.18 5.06 -10.85
C LEU A 153 5.47 3.96 -11.66
N HIS A 154 4.14 4.06 -11.79
CA HIS A 154 3.36 3.11 -12.60
C HIS A 154 3.75 3.15 -14.09
N GLU A 155 3.92 4.34 -14.67
CA GLU A 155 4.40 4.51 -16.05
C GLU A 155 5.75 3.81 -16.26
N ILE A 156 6.70 4.03 -15.35
CA ILE A 156 8.02 3.38 -15.39
C ILE A 156 7.88 1.85 -15.29
N GLN A 157 7.02 1.33 -14.42
CA GLN A 157 6.74 -0.12 -14.31
C GLN A 157 6.21 -0.70 -15.62
N LEU A 158 5.37 0.03 -16.36
CA LEU A 158 4.84 -0.42 -17.64
C LEU A 158 5.89 -0.39 -18.75
N ASN A 159 6.67 0.68 -18.84
CA ASN A 159 7.63 0.87 -19.92
C ASN A 159 8.97 0.15 -19.65
N ARG A 160 9.21 -0.29 -18.41
CA ARG A 160 10.48 -0.89 -17.94
C ARG A 160 11.71 -0.01 -18.22
N THR A 161 11.49 1.29 -18.34
CA THR A 161 12.52 2.27 -18.70
C THR A 161 12.82 3.08 -17.45
N ILE A 162 14.09 3.07 -17.03
CA ILE A 162 14.60 4.03 -16.06
C ILE A 162 15.32 5.06 -16.93
N GLU A 163 14.68 6.21 -17.14
CA GLU A 163 15.30 7.38 -17.80
C GLU A 163 16.13 8.18 -16.80
#